data_AF-A0A356L7Q0-F1
#
_entry.id   AF-A0A356L7Q0-F1
#
_cell.length_a   1.000
_cell.length_b   1.000
_cell.length_c   1.000
_cell.angle_alpha   90.00
_cell.angle_beta   90.00
_cell.angle_gamma   90.00
#
_symmetry.space_group_name_H-M   'P 1'
#
loop_
_entity.id
_entity.type
_entity.pdbx_description
1 polymer ?
#
loop_
_entity_poly.entity_id
_entity_poly.type
_entity_poly.pdbx_seq_one_letter_code
_entity_poly.pdbx_strand_id
1 'polypeptide(L)'
;MPEQPAYLIIFFYAFQVFFSFIANYIKFDIWVVDARIGINQKDKNQCVCNIVILYKKQTVRRHVRGRAVGLQYSKVFIVSIISLSNVSFSYDASNVILDGVSITFNDSEHVAIVGDNGAGKTTILNLLAGDIMPDNGRVVRNASVYMMRQINASDAKSGGERQSSELARAFASNAAVLLLDEPTNNLDYDARQRFFNKLASYPFGVVIVSHDRELLQQVDKIIEIRQGKIRIWGGNYDFWVAGRRAEQENIYSKYAATQKEIDRLGATMSVAQNTRQHHEAKQRKEITNTRRSRIAANALKGKSQETEAKRRAIIQKKLTAQMDLRQELSGQMQDDKIKIPLPSKPFYGKELIHI
;
A
#
# COMPACT_ATOMS: atom_id res chain seq x y z
N MET A 1 -27.17 -30.43 -25.40
CA MET A 1 -25.84 -30.14 -24.82
C MET A 1 -25.49 -28.70 -25.20
N PRO A 2 -25.22 -27.79 -24.26
CA PRO A 2 -24.78 -26.45 -24.63
C PRO A 2 -23.28 -26.47 -24.90
N GLU A 3 -22.88 -25.92 -26.05
CA GLU A 3 -21.49 -25.75 -26.46
C GLU A 3 -20.74 -24.86 -25.45
N GLN A 4 -19.60 -25.33 -24.94
CA GLN A 4 -18.71 -24.52 -24.12
C GLN A 4 -17.96 -23.51 -25.01
N PRO A 5 -17.83 -22.23 -24.60
CA PRO A 5 -17.15 -21.22 -25.41
C PRO A 5 -15.64 -21.52 -25.54
N ALA A 6 -15.12 -21.49 -26.77
CA ALA A 6 -13.74 -21.84 -27.13
C ALA A 6 -12.64 -21.13 -26.31
N TYR A 7 -12.93 -19.96 -25.73
CA TYR A 7 -12.01 -19.23 -24.85
C TYR A 7 -11.70 -19.97 -23.53
N LEU A 8 -12.63 -20.77 -23.01
CA LEU A 8 -12.41 -21.54 -21.78
C LEU A 8 -11.41 -22.68 -21.99
N ILE A 9 -11.43 -23.28 -23.19
CA ILE A 9 -10.52 -24.36 -23.60
C ILE A 9 -9.09 -23.82 -23.77
N ILE A 10 -8.94 -22.67 -24.44
CA ILE A 10 -7.62 -22.03 -24.63
C ILE A 10 -7.00 -21.64 -23.28
N PHE A 11 -7.80 -21.11 -22.35
CA PHE A 11 -7.33 -20.77 -21.00
C PHE A 11 -6.92 -22.03 -20.22
N PHE A 12 -7.67 -23.12 -20.31
CA PHE A 12 -7.35 -24.39 -19.66
C PHE A 12 -6.01 -24.97 -20.14
N TYR A 13 -5.77 -24.98 -21.46
CA TYR A 13 -4.52 -25.46 -22.03
C TYR A 13 -3.31 -24.57 -21.68
N ALA A 14 -3.46 -23.24 -21.71
CA ALA A 14 -2.40 -22.33 -21.29
C ALA A 14 -2.04 -22.51 -19.80
N PHE A 15 -3.04 -22.79 -18.95
CA PHE A 15 -2.85 -23.02 -17.53
C PHE A 15 -2.17 -24.37 -17.23
N GLN A 16 -2.49 -25.40 -18.01
CA GLN A 16 -1.87 -26.72 -17.88
C GLN A 16 -0.39 -26.70 -18.28
N VAL A 17 -0.02 -25.91 -19.30
CA VAL A 17 1.37 -25.69 -19.70
C VAL A 17 2.16 -24.92 -18.64
N PHE A 18 1.56 -23.89 -18.03
CA PHE A 18 2.18 -23.11 -16.96
C PHE A 18 2.48 -23.97 -15.72
N PHE A 19 1.55 -24.85 -15.32
CA PHE A 19 1.77 -25.76 -14.19
C PHE A 19 2.74 -26.90 -14.49
N SER A 20 2.78 -27.42 -15.72
CA SER A 20 3.85 -28.35 -16.13
C SER A 20 5.23 -27.68 -16.09
N PHE A 21 5.33 -26.38 -16.38
CA PHE A 21 6.57 -25.62 -16.27
C PHE A 21 7.02 -25.47 -14.81
N ILE A 22 6.08 -25.15 -13.90
CA ILE A 22 6.34 -25.09 -12.46
C ILE A 22 6.72 -26.46 -11.88
N ALA A 23 6.02 -27.54 -12.28
CA ALA A 23 6.32 -28.90 -11.82
C ALA A 23 7.75 -29.33 -12.15
N ASN A 24 8.25 -28.94 -13.33
CA ASN A 24 9.61 -29.23 -13.77
C ASN A 24 10.67 -28.45 -12.95
N TYR A 25 10.33 -27.27 -12.45
CA TYR A 25 11.23 -26.41 -11.67
C TYR A 25 11.36 -26.85 -10.20
N ILE A 26 10.30 -27.45 -9.61
CA ILE A 26 10.23 -27.78 -8.17
C ILE A 26 10.43 -29.29 -7.89
N LYS A 27 10.68 -30.14 -8.91
CA LYS A 27 10.82 -31.62 -8.76
C LYS A 27 9.66 -32.29 -8.01
N PHE A 28 8.42 -31.82 -8.21
CA PHE A 28 7.21 -32.47 -7.69
C PHE A 28 6.31 -32.91 -8.85
N ASP A 29 5.75 -34.12 -8.76
CA ASP A 29 4.69 -34.57 -9.67
C ASP A 29 3.37 -33.89 -9.24
N ILE A 30 2.98 -32.83 -9.96
CA ILE A 30 1.74 -32.06 -9.74
C ILE A 30 0.71 -32.46 -10.81
N TRP A 31 -0.50 -32.82 -10.37
CA TRP A 31 -1.64 -33.17 -11.21
C TRP A 31 -2.85 -32.30 -10.86
N VAL A 32 -3.37 -31.54 -11.82
CA VAL A 32 -4.65 -30.82 -11.66
C VAL A 32 -5.80 -31.81 -11.90
N VAL A 33 -6.69 -31.98 -10.93
CA VAL A 33 -7.72 -33.04 -10.96
C VAL A 33 -9.09 -32.52 -11.35
N ASP A 34 -9.42 -31.30 -10.92
CA ASP A 34 -10.64 -30.61 -11.29
C ASP A 34 -10.34 -29.10 -11.29
N ALA A 35 -10.85 -28.38 -12.29
CA ALA A 35 -10.79 -26.93 -12.33
C ALA A 35 -12.14 -26.41 -12.80
N ARG A 36 -12.87 -25.77 -11.89
CA ARG A 36 -14.18 -25.18 -12.19
C ARG A 36 -14.03 -23.68 -12.29
N ILE A 37 -14.18 -23.18 -13.51
CA ILE A 37 -14.19 -21.75 -13.81
C ILE A 37 -15.63 -21.28 -13.74
N GLY A 38 -15.93 -20.44 -12.75
CA GLY A 38 -17.21 -19.74 -12.62
C GLY A 38 -17.05 -18.29 -13.07
N ILE A 39 -17.98 -17.81 -13.88
CA ILE A 39 -18.08 -16.37 -14.19
C ILE A 39 -18.96 -15.73 -13.12
N ASN A 40 -18.50 -14.65 -12.50
CA ASN A 40 -19.26 -13.93 -11.49
C ASN A 40 -20.54 -13.36 -12.14
N GLN A 41 -21.73 -13.77 -11.67
CA GLN A 41 -22.99 -13.40 -12.30
C GLN A 41 -23.33 -11.90 -12.20
N LYS A 42 -22.66 -11.15 -11.31
CA LYS A 42 -22.84 -9.68 -11.17
C LYS A 42 -21.81 -8.86 -11.94
N ASP A 43 -20.67 -9.43 -12.31
CA ASP A 43 -19.63 -8.76 -13.07
C ASP A 43 -18.96 -9.76 -14.04
N LYS A 44 -19.34 -9.67 -15.33
CA LYS A 44 -18.93 -10.64 -16.36
C LYS A 44 -17.44 -10.60 -16.69
N ASN A 45 -16.69 -9.60 -16.18
CA ASN A 45 -15.25 -9.50 -16.35
C ASN A 45 -14.45 -10.13 -15.21
N GLN A 46 -15.10 -10.66 -14.16
CA GLN A 46 -14.45 -11.43 -13.10
C GLN A 46 -14.70 -12.93 -13.28
N CYS A 47 -13.63 -13.68 -13.51
CA CYS A 47 -13.63 -15.14 -13.45
C CYS A 47 -13.09 -15.61 -12.10
N VAL A 48 -13.81 -16.50 -11.43
CA VAL A 48 -13.35 -17.18 -10.22
C VAL A 48 -13.00 -18.60 -10.62
N CYS A 49 -11.74 -19.00 -10.41
CA CYS A 49 -11.26 -20.34 -10.72
C CYS A 49 -11.05 -21.12 -9.43
N ASN A 50 -11.85 -22.17 -9.23
CA ASN A 50 -11.61 -23.13 -8.15
C ASN A 50 -10.79 -24.29 -8.72
N ILE A 51 -9.54 -24.39 -8.29
CA ILE A 51 -8.60 -25.42 -8.77
C ILE A 51 -8.35 -26.42 -7.65
N VAL A 52 -8.52 -27.71 -7.95
CA VAL A 52 -8.13 -28.81 -7.08
C VAL A 52 -6.83 -29.42 -7.61
N ILE A 53 -5.73 -29.21 -6.89
CA ILE A 53 -4.41 -29.70 -7.24
C ILE A 53 -4.03 -30.87 -6.33
N LEU A 54 -3.56 -31.97 -6.92
CA LEU A 54 -2.88 -33.06 -6.22
C LEU A 54 -1.38 -33.00 -6.49
N TYR A 55 -0.55 -33.27 -5.49
CA TYR A 55 0.87 -33.50 -5.71
C TYR A 55 1.41 -34.65 -4.85
N LYS A 56 2.40 -35.38 -5.37
CA LYS A 56 3.03 -36.52 -4.69
C LYS A 56 4.37 -36.11 -4.09
N LYS A 57 4.52 -36.22 -2.77
CA LYS A 57 5.82 -36.10 -2.10
C LYS A 57 6.62 -37.39 -2.33
N GLN A 58 7.60 -37.39 -3.24
CA GLN A 58 8.44 -38.58 -3.46
C GLN A 58 9.25 -38.86 -2.18
N THR A 59 8.87 -39.91 -1.45
CA THR A 59 9.75 -40.53 -0.45
C THR A 59 10.34 -41.76 -1.11
N VAL A 60 11.63 -41.71 -1.44
CA VAL A 60 12.35 -42.87 -2.00
C VAL A 60 12.41 -43.96 -0.94
N ARG A 61 11.57 -44.99 -1.05
CA ARG A 61 11.82 -46.29 -0.43
C ARG A 61 11.65 -47.39 -1.48
N ARG A 62 12.69 -48.22 -1.53
CA ARG A 62 12.91 -49.37 -2.41
C ARG A 62 11.65 -50.26 -2.57
N HIS A 63 11.55 -50.79 -3.78
CA HIS A 63 10.66 -51.83 -4.31
C HIS A 63 9.87 -52.69 -3.30
N VAL A 64 8.55 -52.77 -3.53
CA VAL A 64 7.53 -53.51 -2.78
C VAL A 64 7.19 -54.81 -3.51
N ARG A 65 6.95 -55.92 -2.77
CA ARG A 65 6.08 -57.01 -3.24
C ARG A 65 4.76 -56.94 -2.48
N GLY A 66 3.69 -56.69 -3.24
CA GLY A 66 2.27 -56.93 -2.94
C GLY A 66 1.76 -56.62 -1.53
N ARG A 67 1.22 -55.41 -1.33
CA ARG A 67 0.10 -55.14 -0.40
C ARG A 67 -0.62 -53.87 -0.85
N ALA A 68 -1.95 -53.89 -0.83
CA ALA A 68 -2.79 -52.75 -1.14
C ALA A 68 -2.34 -51.53 -0.33
N VAL A 69 -1.84 -50.50 -1.00
CA VAL A 69 -1.49 -49.23 -0.38
C VAL A 69 -2.78 -48.41 -0.33
N GLY A 70 -3.39 -48.33 0.85
CA GLY A 70 -4.45 -47.35 1.10
C GLY A 70 -3.87 -45.95 0.88
N LEU A 71 -4.31 -45.26 -0.16
CA LEU A 71 -3.98 -43.87 -0.42
C LEU A 71 -4.75 -43.00 0.58
N GLN A 72 -4.08 -42.55 1.64
CA GLN A 72 -4.60 -41.56 2.56
C GLN A 72 -4.41 -40.17 1.91
N TYR A 73 -5.49 -39.58 1.39
CA TYR A 73 -5.44 -38.27 0.75
C TYR A 73 -5.37 -37.17 1.82
N SER A 74 -4.25 -36.43 1.87
CA SER A 74 -4.08 -35.33 2.82
C SER A 74 -4.28 -33.96 2.16
N LYS A 75 -5.37 -33.29 2.54
CA LYS A 75 -5.69 -31.85 2.44
C LYS A 75 -5.76 -31.21 1.03
N VAL A 76 -6.98 -30.80 0.66
CA VAL A 76 -7.26 -29.79 -0.38
C VAL A 76 -6.91 -28.41 0.17
N PHE A 77 -6.03 -27.65 -0.48
CA PHE A 77 -5.76 -26.25 -0.15
C PHE A 77 -6.79 -25.37 -0.87
N ILE A 78 -7.82 -24.93 -0.14
CA ILE A 78 -8.72 -23.87 -0.60
C ILE A 78 -8.07 -22.57 -0.15
N VAL A 79 -7.63 -21.73 -1.09
CA VAL A 79 -7.14 -20.38 -0.78
C VAL A 79 -8.32 -19.56 -0.29
N SER A 80 -8.32 -19.26 0.99
CA SER A 80 -9.34 -18.47 1.66
C SER A 80 -8.92 -17.00 1.65
N ILE A 81 -9.87 -16.13 1.33
CA ILE A 81 -9.61 -14.70 1.13
C ILE A 81 -10.47 -13.90 2.10
N ILE A 82 -9.87 -12.86 2.69
CA ILE A 82 -10.58 -11.80 3.40
C ILE A 82 -10.35 -10.50 2.63
N SER A 83 -11.41 -9.79 2.27
CA SER A 83 -11.31 -8.57 1.48
C SER A 83 -12.16 -7.43 2.04
N LEU A 84 -11.57 -6.25 2.07
CA LEU A 84 -12.26 -4.97 2.25
C LEU A 84 -12.44 -4.35 0.86
N SER A 85 -13.64 -3.85 0.56
CA SER A 85 -13.94 -3.19 -0.70
C SER A 85 -14.57 -1.83 -0.43
N ASN A 86 -13.83 -0.78 -0.80
CA ASN A 86 -14.20 0.63 -0.65
C ASN A 86 -14.70 0.96 0.77
N VAL A 87 -14.00 0.47 1.79
CA VAL A 87 -14.40 0.59 3.18
C VAL A 87 -14.04 1.95 3.74
N SER A 88 -15.03 2.65 4.29
CA SER A 88 -14.83 3.85 5.10
C SER A 88 -15.39 3.64 6.50
N PHE A 89 -14.71 4.21 7.49
CA PHE A 89 -15.11 4.10 8.89
C PHE A 89 -14.68 5.34 9.69
N SER A 90 -15.57 5.83 10.54
CA SER A 90 -15.34 6.97 11.44
C SER A 90 -15.94 6.68 12.82
N TYR A 91 -15.24 7.04 13.91
CA TYR A 91 -15.81 6.91 15.26
C TYR A 91 -16.79 8.05 15.58
N ASP A 92 -16.58 9.22 14.96
CA ASP A 92 -17.42 10.40 15.07
C ASP A 92 -17.43 11.15 13.73
N ALA A 93 -18.31 12.14 13.58
CA ALA A 93 -18.47 12.90 12.33
C ALA A 93 -17.24 13.73 11.93
N SER A 94 -16.29 13.95 12.84
CA SER A 94 -15.10 14.75 12.63
C SER A 94 -13.82 13.94 12.42
N ASN A 95 -13.83 12.65 12.77
CA ASN A 95 -12.65 11.80 12.82
C ASN A 95 -12.80 10.58 11.91
N VAL A 96 -12.54 10.82 10.61
CA VAL A 96 -12.47 9.76 9.60
C VAL A 96 -11.20 8.95 9.81
N ILE A 97 -11.37 7.68 10.15
CA ILE A 97 -10.25 6.76 10.41
C ILE A 97 -9.82 6.03 9.15
N LEU A 98 -10.78 5.65 8.31
CA LEU A 98 -10.55 4.99 7.02
C LEU A 98 -11.44 5.63 5.96
N ASP A 99 -10.88 5.86 4.77
CA ASP A 99 -11.55 6.50 3.64
C ASP A 99 -11.32 5.70 2.34
N GLY A 100 -12.34 4.95 1.91
CA GLY A 100 -12.34 4.23 0.63
C GLY A 100 -11.32 3.09 0.53
N VAL A 101 -10.97 2.46 1.65
CA VAL A 101 -9.91 1.46 1.74
C VAL A 101 -10.33 0.14 1.08
N SER A 102 -9.52 -0.33 0.13
CA SER A 102 -9.72 -1.61 -0.55
C SER A 102 -8.47 -2.47 -0.44
N ILE A 103 -8.59 -3.65 0.18
CA ILE A 103 -7.47 -4.54 0.40
C ILE A 103 -7.91 -5.99 0.49
N THR A 104 -7.02 -6.90 0.10
CA THR A 104 -7.23 -8.34 0.11
C THR A 104 -6.10 -9.00 0.89
N PHE A 105 -6.48 -9.91 1.79
CA PHE A 105 -5.60 -10.75 2.59
C PHE A 105 -5.81 -12.21 2.20
N ASN A 106 -4.72 -12.91 1.92
CA ASN A 106 -4.74 -14.34 1.64
C ASN A 106 -4.40 -15.14 2.91
N ASP A 107 -4.83 -16.40 2.94
CA ASP A 107 -4.58 -17.33 4.05
C ASP A 107 -3.20 -18.00 4.02
N SER A 108 -2.25 -17.47 3.26
CA SER A 108 -0.89 -18.01 3.12
C SER A 108 0.21 -16.95 3.20
N GLU A 109 -0.13 -15.71 3.58
CA GLU A 109 0.82 -14.60 3.64
C GLU A 109 0.86 -13.96 5.03
N HIS A 110 2.03 -13.50 5.44
CA HIS A 110 2.20 -12.68 6.63
C HIS A 110 2.22 -11.22 6.23
N VAL A 111 1.25 -10.47 6.74
CA VAL A 111 1.03 -9.08 6.40
C VAL A 111 1.12 -8.24 7.66
N ALA A 112 1.98 -7.22 7.66
CA ALA A 112 1.98 -6.24 8.73
C ALA A 112 1.16 -5.00 8.37
N ILE A 113 0.57 -4.36 9.37
CA ILE A 113 -0.09 -3.08 9.30
C ILE A 113 0.70 -2.11 10.17
N VAL A 114 1.19 -1.04 9.56
CA VAL A 114 1.95 0.04 10.19
C VAL A 114 1.24 1.38 9.96
N GLY A 115 1.58 2.39 10.73
CA GLY A 115 0.97 3.72 10.65
C GLY A 115 0.97 4.40 12.00
N ASP A 116 0.68 5.71 12.04
CA ASP A 116 0.77 6.49 13.27
C ASP A 116 -0.21 6.01 14.37
N ASN A 117 0.01 6.50 15.59
CA ASN A 117 -0.94 6.29 16.67
C ASN A 117 -2.27 6.98 16.32
N GLY A 118 -3.38 6.23 16.45
CA GLY A 118 -4.69 6.72 16.02
C GLY A 118 -4.98 6.59 14.52
N ALA A 119 -4.04 6.07 13.71
CA ALA A 119 -4.26 5.92 12.27
C ALA A 119 -5.30 4.83 11.89
N GLY A 120 -5.79 4.03 12.84
CA GLY A 120 -6.81 3.01 12.58
C GLY A 120 -6.31 1.57 12.45
N LYS A 121 -5.07 1.26 12.86
CA LYS A 121 -4.49 -0.09 12.79
C LYS A 121 -5.36 -1.18 13.45
N THR A 122 -5.68 -1.00 14.73
CA THR A 122 -6.60 -1.88 15.48
C THR A 122 -8.03 -1.85 14.90
N THR A 123 -8.43 -0.74 14.28
CA THR A 123 -9.75 -0.63 13.63
C THR A 123 -9.84 -1.55 12.41
N ILE A 124 -8.77 -1.67 11.60
CA ILE A 124 -8.71 -2.67 10.53
C ILE A 124 -8.80 -4.09 11.11
N LEU A 125 -8.09 -4.40 12.19
CA LEU A 125 -8.19 -5.73 12.81
C LEU A 125 -9.62 -6.02 13.29
N ASN A 126 -10.29 -5.08 13.96
CA ASN A 126 -11.68 -5.25 14.40
C ASN A 126 -12.64 -5.41 13.22
N LEU A 127 -12.43 -4.68 12.12
CA LEU A 127 -13.17 -4.86 10.87
C LEU A 127 -12.91 -6.23 10.25
N LEU A 128 -11.68 -6.76 10.33
CA LEU A 128 -11.36 -8.10 9.82
C LEU A 128 -11.95 -9.21 10.71
N ALA A 129 -11.95 -9.02 12.02
CA ALA A 129 -12.55 -9.95 12.99
C ALA A 129 -14.08 -9.95 12.93
N GLY A 130 -14.69 -8.83 12.54
CA GLY A 130 -16.14 -8.65 12.54
C GLY A 130 -16.71 -8.08 13.82
N ASP A 131 -15.86 -7.56 14.69
CA ASP A 131 -16.26 -6.89 15.93
C ASP A 131 -16.89 -5.50 15.66
N ILE A 132 -16.53 -4.87 14.53
CA ILE A 132 -17.14 -3.62 14.05
C ILE A 132 -17.58 -3.74 12.59
N MET A 133 -18.60 -2.97 12.22
CA MET A 133 -19.08 -2.86 10.84
C MET A 133 -18.59 -1.54 10.20
N PRO A 134 -18.32 -1.52 8.89
CA PRO A 134 -17.94 -0.29 8.21
C PRO A 134 -19.16 0.62 7.99
N ASP A 135 -18.93 1.94 7.92
CA ASP A 135 -20.00 2.91 7.59
C ASP A 135 -20.37 2.84 6.10
N ASN A 136 -19.37 2.64 5.25
CA ASN A 136 -19.51 2.46 3.81
C ASN A 136 -18.63 1.31 3.32
N GLY A 137 -19.00 0.73 2.18
CA GLY A 137 -18.26 -0.39 1.58
C GLY A 137 -18.65 -1.74 2.17
N ARG A 138 -17.79 -2.75 1.98
CA ARG A 138 -18.07 -4.12 2.41
C ARG A 138 -16.81 -4.85 2.87
N VAL A 139 -16.97 -5.65 3.93
CA VAL A 139 -15.99 -6.66 4.34
C VAL A 139 -16.52 -8.04 3.98
N VAL A 140 -15.75 -8.83 3.25
CA VAL A 140 -16.05 -10.22 2.89
C VAL A 140 -15.03 -11.11 3.58
N ARG A 141 -15.49 -12.07 4.38
CA ARG A 141 -14.65 -13.02 5.13
C ARG A 141 -15.04 -14.42 4.69
N ASN A 142 -14.25 -15.03 3.80
CA ASN A 142 -14.44 -16.41 3.37
C ASN A 142 -13.48 -17.37 4.10
N ALA A 143 -12.97 -16.95 5.25
CA ALA A 143 -11.96 -17.65 6.04
C ALA A 143 -12.33 -17.58 7.53
N SER A 144 -11.96 -18.60 8.31
CA SER A 144 -12.04 -18.50 9.77
C SER A 144 -10.92 -17.59 10.29
N VAL A 145 -11.28 -16.72 11.24
CA VAL A 145 -10.38 -15.72 11.79
C VAL A 145 -10.25 -15.93 13.29
N TYR A 146 -9.02 -15.88 13.80
CA TYR A 146 -8.76 -15.78 15.24
C TYR A 146 -8.06 -14.48 15.54
N MET A 147 -8.69 -13.62 16.34
CA MET A 147 -8.09 -12.40 16.83
C MET A 147 -7.52 -12.62 18.23
N MET A 148 -6.23 -12.32 18.40
CA MET A 148 -5.62 -12.28 19.72
C MET A 148 -6.23 -11.14 20.52
N ARG A 149 -6.85 -11.49 21.66
CA ARG A 149 -7.45 -10.52 22.57
C ARG A 149 -6.45 -10.14 23.63
N GLN A 150 -6.39 -8.85 23.95
CA GLN A 150 -5.67 -8.39 25.13
C GLN A 150 -6.41 -8.90 26.37
N ILE A 151 -5.77 -9.79 27.15
CA ILE A 151 -6.36 -10.23 28.42
C ILE A 151 -6.09 -9.16 29.47
N ASN A 152 -7.15 -8.62 30.07
CA ASN A 152 -7.05 -7.79 31.25
C ASN A 152 -6.44 -8.57 32.43
N ALA A 153 -5.83 -7.84 33.36
CA ALA A 153 -5.06 -8.43 34.42
C ALA A 153 -5.89 -9.33 35.35
N SER A 154 -5.71 -10.65 35.25
CA SER A 154 -6.07 -11.60 36.32
C SER A 154 -4.86 -11.82 37.22
N ASP A 155 -4.98 -11.56 38.52
CA ASP A 155 -3.90 -11.34 39.50
C ASP A 155 -2.77 -12.39 39.60
N ALA A 156 -2.89 -13.55 38.95
CA ALA A 156 -1.95 -14.66 39.08
C ALA A 156 -0.83 -14.77 38.02
N LYS A 157 -0.86 -14.04 36.91
CA LYS A 157 0.15 -14.15 35.83
C LYS A 157 0.83 -12.83 35.50
N SER A 158 2.12 -12.87 35.19
CA SER A 158 2.82 -11.67 34.68
C SER A 158 2.28 -11.28 33.30
N GLY A 159 2.48 -10.02 32.89
CA GLY A 159 2.04 -9.56 31.56
C GLY A 159 2.63 -10.40 30.42
N GLY A 160 3.90 -10.79 30.52
CA GLY A 160 4.58 -11.61 29.51
C GLY A 160 4.09 -13.06 29.46
N GLU A 161 3.73 -13.65 30.60
CA GLU A 161 3.12 -14.99 30.65
C GLU A 161 1.72 -15.00 30.04
N ARG A 162 0.93 -13.94 30.26
CA ARG A 162 -0.39 -13.78 29.63
C ARG A 162 -0.26 -13.66 28.12
N GLN A 163 0.63 -12.79 27.65
CA GLN A 163 0.91 -12.60 26.23
C GLN A 163 1.37 -13.91 25.56
N SER A 164 2.33 -14.60 26.17
CA SER A 164 2.83 -15.88 25.67
C SER A 164 1.74 -16.96 25.62
N SER A 165 0.87 -17.00 26.63
CA SER A 165 -0.26 -17.94 26.68
C SER A 165 -1.29 -17.66 25.58
N GLU A 166 -1.58 -16.39 25.28
CA GLU A 166 -2.50 -16.03 24.18
C GLU A 166 -1.91 -16.31 22.81
N LEU A 167 -0.62 -16.03 22.60
CA LEU A 167 0.06 -16.41 21.37
C LEU A 167 -0.01 -17.92 21.15
N ALA A 168 0.21 -18.72 22.20
CA ALA A 168 0.07 -20.17 22.11
C ALA A 168 -1.36 -20.59 21.73
N ARG A 169 -2.40 -19.94 22.28
CA ARG A 169 -3.81 -20.17 21.91
C ARG A 169 -4.09 -19.77 20.45
N ALA A 170 -3.57 -18.63 20.01
CA ALA A 170 -3.72 -18.16 18.64
C ALA A 170 -3.19 -19.18 17.63
N PHE A 171 -1.95 -19.67 17.82
CA PHE A 171 -1.37 -20.68 16.96
C PHE A 171 -2.09 -22.05 17.03
N ALA A 172 -2.79 -22.34 18.12
CA ALA A 172 -3.55 -23.58 18.30
C ALA A 172 -5.01 -23.49 17.80
N SER A 173 -5.51 -22.30 17.45
CA SER A 173 -6.91 -22.04 17.11
C SER A 173 -7.43 -22.74 15.85
N ASN A 174 -6.54 -23.27 15.00
CA ASN A 174 -6.85 -23.79 13.66
C ASN A 174 -7.59 -22.78 12.76
N ALA A 175 -7.55 -21.48 13.06
CA ALA A 175 -8.08 -20.45 12.17
C ALA A 175 -7.24 -20.35 10.90
N ALA A 176 -7.89 -20.02 9.79
CA ALA A 176 -7.22 -19.81 8.50
C ALA A 176 -6.39 -18.52 8.49
N VAL A 177 -6.83 -17.49 9.24
CA VAL A 177 -6.10 -16.23 9.40
C VAL A 177 -6.01 -15.84 10.87
N LEU A 178 -4.80 -15.53 11.34
CA LEU A 178 -4.56 -14.96 12.67
C LEU A 178 -4.47 -13.44 12.60
N LEU A 179 -5.13 -12.74 13.52
CA LEU A 179 -5.02 -11.29 13.69
C LEU A 179 -4.32 -11.01 15.01
N LEU A 180 -3.17 -10.33 14.95
CA LEU A 180 -2.32 -10.07 16.11
C LEU A 180 -2.13 -8.55 16.28
N ASP A 181 -2.50 -8.01 17.44
CA ASP A 181 -2.28 -6.60 17.77
C ASP A 181 -1.14 -6.46 18.78
N GLU A 182 -0.04 -5.83 18.35
CA GLU A 182 1.21 -5.68 19.08
C GLU A 182 1.67 -6.96 19.82
N PRO A 183 1.88 -8.08 19.10
CA PRO A 183 2.12 -9.39 19.71
C PRO A 183 3.42 -9.47 20.52
N THR A 184 4.39 -8.61 20.25
CA THR A 184 5.69 -8.60 20.95
C THR A 184 5.70 -7.79 22.23
N ASN A 185 4.63 -7.04 22.54
CA ASN A 185 4.53 -6.29 23.78
C ASN A 185 4.61 -7.24 24.99
N ASN A 186 5.34 -6.81 26.02
CA ASN A 186 5.52 -7.54 27.27
C ASN A 186 6.22 -8.91 27.15
N LEU A 187 6.69 -9.32 25.97
CA LEU A 187 7.50 -10.53 25.82
C LEU A 187 8.95 -10.27 26.27
N ASP A 188 9.51 -11.24 26.99
CA ASP A 188 10.96 -11.31 27.18
C ASP A 188 11.66 -11.76 25.88
N TYR A 189 12.99 -11.71 25.90
CA TYR A 189 13.80 -12.06 24.74
C TYR A 189 13.53 -13.50 24.25
N ASP A 190 13.47 -14.47 25.15
CA ASP A 190 13.32 -15.88 24.79
C ASP A 190 11.92 -16.17 24.22
N ALA A 191 10.87 -15.59 24.79
CA ALA A 191 9.50 -15.70 24.29
C ALA A 191 9.35 -15.07 22.92
N ARG A 192 9.98 -13.91 22.70
CA ARG A 192 10.04 -13.23 21.41
C ARG A 192 10.73 -14.08 20.35
N GLN A 193 11.87 -14.70 20.66
CA GLN A 193 12.55 -15.61 19.71
C GLN A 193 11.70 -16.84 19.39
N ARG A 194 11.03 -17.44 20.38
CA ARG A 194 10.08 -18.55 20.14
C ARG A 194 8.92 -18.12 19.23
N PHE A 195 8.38 -16.92 19.43
CA PHE A 195 7.34 -16.36 18.58
C PHE A 195 7.81 -16.19 17.14
N PHE A 196 8.98 -15.58 16.90
CA PHE A 196 9.52 -15.38 15.55
C PHE A 196 9.80 -16.71 14.83
N ASN A 197 10.41 -17.68 15.52
CA ASN A 197 10.64 -19.02 14.95
C ASN A 197 9.32 -19.72 14.59
N LYS A 198 8.29 -19.55 15.42
CA LYS A 198 6.96 -20.11 15.14
C LYS A 198 6.30 -19.41 13.96
N LEU A 199 6.38 -18.09 13.89
CA LEU A 199 5.84 -17.30 12.79
C LEU A 199 6.49 -17.68 11.46
N ALA A 200 7.83 -17.73 11.40
CA ALA A 200 8.56 -18.08 10.18
C ALA A 200 8.23 -19.48 9.60
N SER A 201 7.78 -20.41 10.46
CA SER A 201 7.36 -21.76 10.04
C SER A 201 5.84 -21.93 9.94
N TYR A 202 5.06 -20.86 10.17
CA TYR A 202 3.60 -20.91 10.16
C TYR A 202 3.06 -20.79 8.74
N PRO A 203 2.39 -21.83 8.20
CA PRO A 203 2.02 -21.89 6.80
C PRO A 203 0.75 -21.10 6.45
N PHE A 204 0.07 -20.52 7.44
CA PHE A 204 -1.21 -19.84 7.27
C PHE A 204 -1.08 -18.32 7.40
N GLY A 205 -2.12 -17.61 6.98
CA GLY A 205 -2.16 -16.16 6.93
C GLY A 205 -2.10 -15.53 8.32
N VAL A 206 -1.31 -14.46 8.44
CA VAL A 206 -1.21 -13.69 9.69
C VAL A 206 -1.26 -12.22 9.34
N VAL A 207 -2.17 -11.47 9.98
CA VAL A 207 -2.22 -10.02 9.92
C VAL A 207 -1.73 -9.46 11.25
N ILE A 208 -0.68 -8.65 11.21
CA ILE A 208 0.03 -8.18 12.40
C ILE A 208 -0.02 -6.67 12.44
N VAL A 209 -0.50 -6.08 13.53
CA VAL A 209 -0.24 -4.66 13.82
C VAL A 209 1.00 -4.60 14.69
N SER A 210 2.07 -3.97 14.20
CA SER A 210 3.24 -3.72 15.03
C SER A 210 4.16 -2.63 14.49
N HIS A 211 4.86 -1.96 15.40
CA HIS A 211 5.99 -1.08 15.11
C HIS A 211 7.35 -1.75 15.28
N ASP A 212 7.37 -3.04 15.61
CA ASP A 212 8.57 -3.79 15.91
C ASP A 212 9.35 -4.19 14.65
N ARG A 213 10.55 -3.62 14.50
CA ARG A 213 11.37 -3.82 13.30
C ARG A 213 11.75 -5.27 13.05
N GLU A 214 12.07 -6.04 14.09
CA GLU A 214 12.49 -7.43 13.90
C GLU A 214 11.30 -8.29 13.48
N LEU A 215 10.10 -7.99 13.98
CA LEU A 215 8.88 -8.66 13.54
C LEU A 215 8.53 -8.29 12.10
N LEU A 216 8.66 -7.00 11.75
CA LEU A 216 8.44 -6.51 10.39
C LEU A 216 9.47 -7.07 9.38
N GLN A 217 10.58 -7.65 9.83
CA GLN A 217 11.51 -8.37 8.95
C GLN A 217 10.99 -9.76 8.53
N GLN A 218 10.04 -10.32 9.28
CA GLN A 218 9.49 -11.67 9.09
C GLN A 218 8.22 -11.70 8.23
N VAL A 219 7.75 -10.55 7.72
CA VAL A 219 6.50 -10.47 6.95
C VAL A 219 6.76 -10.37 5.44
N ASP A 220 5.80 -10.85 4.66
CA ASP A 220 5.86 -10.82 3.19
C ASP A 220 5.42 -9.47 2.61
N LYS A 221 4.65 -8.70 3.38
CA LYS A 221 3.98 -7.48 2.92
C LYS A 221 3.72 -6.53 4.08
N ILE A 222 3.83 -5.23 3.82
CA ILE A 222 3.53 -4.17 4.79
C ILE A 222 2.46 -3.23 4.22
N ILE A 223 1.41 -3.00 4.99
CA ILE A 223 0.36 -2.04 4.71
C ILE A 223 0.58 -0.85 5.62
N GLU A 224 0.78 0.32 5.05
CA GLU A 224 0.91 1.57 5.79
C GLU A 224 -0.39 2.36 5.72
N ILE A 225 -0.91 2.77 6.89
CA ILE A 225 -2.09 3.62 7.00
C ILE A 225 -1.65 5.05 7.31
N ARG A 226 -2.10 6.00 6.47
CA ARG A 226 -1.85 7.44 6.63
C ARG A 226 -3.08 8.23 6.18
N GLN A 227 -3.58 9.11 7.06
CA GLN A 227 -4.71 10.02 6.78
C GLN A 227 -5.92 9.31 6.13
N GLY A 228 -6.36 8.20 6.73
CA GLY A 228 -7.50 7.42 6.24
C GLY A 228 -7.22 6.57 5.00
N LYS A 229 -6.07 6.71 4.35
CA LYS A 229 -5.68 5.96 3.15
C LYS A 229 -4.66 4.89 3.48
N ILE A 230 -4.59 3.90 2.61
CA ILE A 230 -3.60 2.81 2.72
C ILE A 230 -2.61 2.84 1.56
N ARG A 231 -1.37 2.45 1.85
CA ARG A 231 -0.32 2.14 0.90
C ARG A 231 0.16 0.71 1.14
N ILE A 232 0.35 -0.05 0.08
CA ILE A 232 0.79 -1.45 0.17
C ILE A 232 2.21 -1.53 -0.37
N TRP A 233 3.09 -2.11 0.45
CA TRP A 233 4.50 -2.35 0.16
C TRP A 233 4.72 -3.86 0.10
N GLY A 234 5.24 -4.35 -1.01
CA GLY A 234 5.67 -5.74 -1.12
C GLY A 234 7.03 -5.93 -0.48
N GLY A 235 7.20 -7.02 0.26
CA GLY A 235 8.41 -7.30 1.02
C GLY A 235 8.32 -6.86 2.48
N ASN A 236 9.42 -7.07 3.17
CA ASN A 236 9.56 -6.87 4.61
C ASN A 236 9.96 -5.42 4.97
N TYR A 237 10.37 -5.21 6.21
CA TYR A 237 10.77 -3.91 6.75
C TYR A 237 11.77 -3.15 5.87
N ASP A 238 12.78 -3.82 5.30
CA ASP A 238 13.81 -3.13 4.51
C ASP A 238 13.26 -2.60 3.19
N PHE A 239 12.38 -3.36 2.53
CA PHE A 239 11.67 -2.92 1.34
C PHE A 239 10.76 -1.73 1.64
N TRP A 240 10.04 -1.77 2.77
CA TRP A 240 9.21 -0.66 3.20
C TRP A 240 10.03 0.61 3.47
N VAL A 241 11.14 0.51 4.21
CA VAL A 241 12.02 1.66 4.50
C VAL A 241 12.64 2.22 3.22
N ALA A 242 13.11 1.36 2.30
CA ALA A 242 13.64 1.79 1.02
C ALA A 242 12.58 2.50 0.17
N GLY A 243 11.37 1.94 0.11
CA GLY A 243 10.23 2.53 -0.57
C GLY A 243 9.85 3.90 -0.03
N ARG A 244 9.79 4.05 1.30
CA ARG A 244 9.51 5.33 1.97
C ARG A 244 10.60 6.37 1.70
N ARG A 245 11.88 5.97 1.71
CA ARG A 245 12.99 6.87 1.36
C ARG A 245 12.87 7.37 -0.08
N ALA A 246 12.61 6.48 -1.03
CA ALA A 246 12.44 6.85 -2.44
C ALA A 246 11.23 7.78 -2.64
N GLU A 247 10.12 7.51 -1.95
CA GLU A 247 8.95 8.41 -1.97
C GLU A 247 9.30 9.79 -1.40
N GLN A 248 9.99 9.85 -0.26
CA GLN A 248 10.38 11.10 0.37
C GLN A 248 11.37 11.91 -0.49
N GLU A 249 12.34 11.26 -1.13
CA GLU A 249 13.26 11.91 -2.08
C GLU A 249 12.53 12.45 -3.31
N ASN A 250 11.54 11.70 -3.82
CA ASN A 250 10.70 12.16 -4.92
C ASN A 250 9.85 13.37 -4.53
N ILE A 251 9.30 13.41 -3.31
CA ILE A 251 8.56 14.57 -2.79
C ILE A 251 9.49 15.76 -2.63
N TYR A 252 10.67 15.57 -2.02
CA TYR A 252 11.64 16.63 -1.81
C TYR A 252 12.16 17.22 -3.13
N SER A 253 12.49 16.38 -4.11
CA SER A 253 12.96 16.83 -5.43
C SER A 253 11.87 17.59 -6.19
N LYS A 254 10.60 17.15 -6.14
CA LYS A 254 9.45 17.88 -6.69
C LYS A 254 9.25 19.23 -5.98
N TYR A 255 9.34 19.26 -4.66
CA TYR A 255 9.22 20.47 -3.87
C TYR A 255 10.31 21.49 -4.26
N ALA A 256 11.57 21.04 -4.32
CA ALA A 256 12.70 21.88 -4.71
C ALA A 256 12.57 22.41 -6.15
N ALA A 257 12.10 21.59 -7.09
CA ALA A 257 11.83 22.01 -8.46
C ALA A 257 10.71 23.05 -8.54
N THR A 258 9.62 22.82 -7.80
CA THR A 258 8.46 23.73 -7.69
C THR A 258 8.89 25.07 -7.10
N GLN A 259 9.71 25.07 -6.05
CA GLN A 259 10.22 26.29 -5.43
C GLN A 259 11.08 27.11 -6.41
N LYS A 260 11.98 26.46 -7.16
CA LYS A 260 12.79 27.14 -8.20
C LYS A 260 11.91 27.76 -9.29
N GLU A 261 10.83 27.10 -9.67
CA GLU A 261 9.90 27.63 -10.68
C GLU A 261 9.10 28.83 -10.15
N ILE A 262 8.64 28.79 -8.90
CA ILE A 262 8.02 29.93 -8.21
C ILE A 262 8.96 31.14 -8.23
N ASP A 263 10.23 30.93 -7.88
CA ASP A 263 11.22 32.01 -7.83
C ASP A 263 11.47 32.62 -9.22
N ARG A 264 11.55 31.79 -10.26
CA ARG A 264 11.70 32.24 -11.67
C ARG A 264 10.50 33.04 -12.16
N LEU A 265 9.29 32.54 -11.92
CA LEU A 265 8.05 33.21 -12.31
C LEU A 265 7.90 34.53 -11.54
N GLY A 266 8.20 34.53 -10.24
CA GLY A 266 8.20 35.72 -9.39
C GLY A 266 9.19 36.78 -9.86
N ALA A 267 10.42 36.39 -10.22
CA ALA A 267 11.42 37.29 -10.79
C ALA A 267 10.98 37.86 -12.15
N THR A 268 10.37 37.04 -13.01
CA THR A 268 9.83 37.49 -14.30
C THR A 268 8.71 38.52 -14.10
N MET A 269 7.86 38.31 -13.10
CA MET A 269 6.80 39.24 -12.73
C MET A 269 7.34 40.56 -12.17
N SER A 270 8.34 40.53 -11.30
CA SER A 270 8.92 41.74 -10.72
C SER A 270 9.63 42.59 -11.77
N VAL A 271 10.37 41.96 -12.70
CA VAL A 271 10.98 42.66 -13.84
C VAL A 271 9.89 43.31 -14.71
N ALA A 272 8.84 42.57 -15.08
CA ALA A 272 7.73 43.12 -15.87
C ALA A 272 6.98 44.27 -15.16
N GLN A 273 6.91 44.27 -13.83
CA GLN A 273 6.36 45.37 -13.04
C GLN A 273 7.30 46.58 -13.04
N ASN A 274 8.58 46.39 -12.76
CA ASN A 274 9.58 47.47 -12.71
C ASN A 274 9.74 48.15 -14.08
N THR A 275 9.85 47.38 -15.17
CA THR A 275 9.92 47.91 -16.54
C THR A 275 8.69 48.76 -16.87
N ARG A 276 7.49 48.33 -16.46
CA ARG A 276 6.26 49.11 -16.64
C ARG A 276 6.29 50.41 -15.85
N GLN A 277 6.67 50.38 -14.57
CA GLN A 277 6.75 51.58 -13.74
C GLN A 277 7.73 52.60 -14.35
N HIS A 278 8.87 52.14 -14.86
CA HIS A 278 9.84 53.00 -15.55
C HIS A 278 9.28 53.59 -16.87
N HIS A 279 8.60 52.79 -17.69
CA HIS A 279 7.96 53.28 -18.91
C HIS A 279 6.84 54.28 -18.61
N GLU A 280 5.99 54.02 -17.63
CA GLU A 280 4.92 54.92 -17.18
C GLU A 280 5.50 56.24 -16.64
N ALA A 281 6.58 56.18 -15.86
CA ALA A 281 7.26 57.36 -15.33
C ALA A 281 7.96 58.20 -16.41
N LYS A 282 8.67 57.56 -17.36
CA LYS A 282 9.33 58.24 -18.49
C LYS A 282 8.31 58.92 -19.41
N GLN A 283 7.22 58.22 -19.73
CA GLN A 283 6.16 58.76 -20.58
C GLN A 283 5.37 59.89 -19.90
N ARG A 284 5.13 59.85 -18.59
CA ARG A 284 4.54 60.99 -17.86
C ARG A 284 5.37 62.26 -18.06
N LYS A 285 6.70 62.15 -17.99
CA LYS A 285 7.62 63.29 -18.23
C LYS A 285 7.61 63.76 -19.70
N GLU A 286 7.56 62.83 -20.65
CA GLU A 286 7.55 63.12 -22.10
C GLU A 286 6.24 63.78 -22.58
N ILE A 287 5.08 63.32 -22.11
CA ILE A 287 3.76 63.91 -22.42
C ILE A 287 3.66 65.33 -21.86
N THR A 288 4.33 65.60 -20.74
CA THR A 288 4.38 66.95 -20.15
C THR A 288 5.24 67.89 -21.02
N ASN A 289 6.27 67.38 -21.68
CA ASN A 289 7.24 68.17 -22.45
C ASN A 289 6.95 68.30 -23.95
N THR A 290 6.15 67.42 -24.56
CA THR A 290 5.93 67.45 -26.02
C THR A 290 4.44 67.37 -26.36
N ARG A 291 3.90 68.45 -26.96
CA ARG A 291 2.54 68.53 -27.53
C ARG A 291 2.36 67.65 -28.78
N ARG A 292 2.67 66.35 -28.71
CA ARG A 292 2.28 65.39 -29.77
C ARG A 292 0.83 64.96 -29.56
N SER A 293 0.10 64.75 -30.66
CA SER A 293 -1.32 64.36 -30.65
C SER A 293 -1.57 63.14 -29.76
N ARG A 294 -2.34 63.34 -28.67
CA ARG A 294 -2.74 62.30 -27.71
C ARG A 294 -3.41 61.09 -28.37
N ILE A 295 -3.97 61.26 -29.56
CA ILE A 295 -4.89 60.30 -30.19
C ILE A 295 -4.13 59.11 -30.79
N ALA A 296 -3.07 59.35 -31.57
CA ALA A 296 -2.27 58.28 -32.18
C ALA A 296 -1.46 57.49 -31.12
N ALA A 297 -0.98 58.18 -30.08
CA ALA A 297 -0.27 57.57 -28.97
C ALA A 297 -1.18 56.63 -28.14
N ASN A 298 -2.47 56.96 -27.98
CA ASN A 298 -3.42 56.15 -27.22
C ASN A 298 -3.88 54.88 -27.97
N ALA A 299 -3.96 54.91 -29.31
CA ALA A 299 -4.40 53.75 -30.09
C ALA A 299 -3.36 52.61 -30.14
N LEU A 300 -2.07 52.95 -30.28
CA LEU A 300 -0.95 51.98 -30.20
C LEU A 300 -0.78 51.42 -28.77
N LYS A 301 -1.13 52.23 -27.76
CA LYS A 301 -1.09 51.88 -26.33
C LYS A 301 -2.07 50.77 -25.96
N GLY A 302 -3.30 50.79 -26.48
CA GLY A 302 -4.31 49.78 -26.18
C GLY A 302 -3.88 48.35 -26.54
N LYS A 303 -3.39 48.15 -27.77
CA LYS A 303 -2.99 46.82 -28.28
C LYS A 303 -1.76 46.24 -27.57
N SER A 304 -0.78 47.09 -27.25
CA SER A 304 0.43 46.68 -26.53
C SER A 304 0.14 46.36 -25.06
N GLN A 305 -0.67 47.19 -24.38
CA GLN A 305 -1.04 46.98 -22.99
C GLN A 305 -1.90 45.73 -22.80
N GLU A 306 -2.79 45.43 -23.76
CA GLU A 306 -3.62 44.24 -23.72
C GLU A 306 -2.80 42.95 -23.85
N THR A 307 -1.78 42.97 -24.71
CA THR A 307 -0.88 41.81 -24.91
C THR A 307 -0.01 41.54 -23.67
N GLU A 308 0.51 42.59 -23.03
CA GLU A 308 1.24 42.45 -21.76
C GLU A 308 0.33 42.01 -20.60
N ALA A 309 -0.89 42.54 -20.53
CA ALA A 309 -1.87 42.14 -19.52
C ALA A 309 -2.21 40.64 -19.63
N LYS A 310 -2.43 40.15 -20.86
CA LYS A 310 -2.64 38.71 -21.13
C LYS A 310 -1.44 37.85 -20.69
N ARG A 311 -0.21 38.27 -21.01
CA ARG A 311 1.01 37.54 -20.58
C ARG A 311 1.15 37.50 -19.05
N ARG A 312 0.90 38.62 -18.36
CA ARG A 312 0.93 38.67 -16.89
C ARG A 312 -0.14 37.78 -16.27
N ALA A 313 -1.35 37.78 -16.80
CA ALA A 313 -2.42 36.93 -16.30
C ALA A 313 -2.06 35.43 -16.41
N ILE A 314 -1.41 35.02 -17.50
CA ILE A 314 -0.91 33.65 -17.68
C ILE A 314 0.17 33.32 -16.64
N ILE A 315 1.16 34.21 -16.46
CA ILE A 315 2.25 34.00 -15.48
C ILE A 315 1.70 33.95 -14.07
N GLN A 316 0.77 34.86 -13.70
CA GLN A 316 0.10 34.87 -12.41
C GLN A 316 -0.66 33.56 -12.17
N LYS A 317 -1.42 33.07 -13.16
CA LYS A 317 -2.14 31.80 -13.06
C LYS A 317 -1.17 30.62 -12.83
N LYS A 318 -0.04 30.59 -13.55
CA LYS A 318 1.00 29.58 -13.33
C LYS A 318 1.61 29.68 -11.95
N LEU A 319 1.90 30.90 -11.48
CA LEU A 319 2.47 31.14 -10.16
C LEU A 319 1.55 30.63 -9.04
N THR A 320 0.25 30.95 -9.10
CA THR A 320 -0.75 30.45 -8.15
C THR A 320 -0.79 28.92 -8.15
N ALA A 321 -0.86 28.29 -9.33
CA ALA A 321 -0.86 26.83 -9.42
C ALA A 321 0.41 26.17 -8.84
N GLN A 322 1.59 26.79 -9.02
CA GLN A 322 2.83 26.30 -8.41
C GLN A 322 2.86 26.50 -6.89
N MET A 323 2.30 27.61 -6.38
CA MET A 323 2.16 27.85 -4.94
C MET A 323 1.25 26.83 -4.28
N ASP A 324 0.12 26.50 -4.90
CA ASP A 324 -0.82 25.48 -4.42
C ASP A 324 -0.15 24.09 -4.39
N LEU A 325 0.57 23.73 -5.47
CA LEU A 325 1.34 22.49 -5.54
C LEU A 325 2.43 22.42 -4.45
N ARG A 326 3.14 23.53 -4.21
CA ARG A 326 4.14 23.61 -3.13
C ARG A 326 3.49 23.38 -1.77
N GLN A 327 2.32 23.95 -1.53
CA GLN A 327 1.59 23.77 -0.28
C GLN A 327 1.16 22.31 -0.09
N GLU A 328 0.68 21.66 -1.14
CA GLU A 328 0.34 20.22 -1.13
C GLU A 328 1.58 19.36 -0.81
N LEU A 329 2.69 19.57 -1.52
CA LEU A 329 3.95 18.85 -1.29
C LEU A 329 4.50 19.10 0.12
N SER A 330 4.39 20.32 0.62
CA SER A 330 4.78 20.66 2.00
C SER A 330 3.93 19.92 3.04
N GLY A 331 2.64 19.71 2.77
CA GLY A 331 1.77 18.92 3.64
C GLY A 331 2.25 17.48 3.73
N GLN A 332 2.50 16.85 2.57
CA GLN A 332 3.00 15.47 2.48
C GLN A 332 4.33 15.27 3.24
N MET A 333 5.20 16.28 3.29
CA MET A 333 6.47 16.23 4.04
C MET A 333 6.29 16.30 5.57
N GLN A 334 5.27 17.03 6.07
CA GLN A 334 5.02 17.15 7.51
C GLN A 334 4.40 15.89 8.12
N ASP A 335 3.76 15.06 7.29
CA ASP A 335 3.11 13.81 7.66
C ASP A 335 4.09 12.64 7.86
N ASP A 336 5.41 12.84 7.73
CA ASP A 336 6.44 11.80 7.87
C ASP A 336 7.07 11.77 9.28
N LYS A 337 6.32 12.09 10.34
CA LYS A 337 6.83 12.08 11.75
C LYS A 337 7.24 10.69 12.27
N ILE A 338 7.12 9.63 11.48
CA ILE A 338 7.75 8.34 11.76
C ILE A 338 9.27 8.55 11.73
N LYS A 339 9.89 8.61 12.93
CA LYS A 339 11.35 8.64 13.08
C LYS A 339 11.95 7.33 12.56
N ILE A 340 12.20 7.25 11.25
CA ILE A 340 13.10 6.24 10.69
C ILE A 340 14.51 6.67 11.12
N PRO A 341 15.23 5.93 11.95
CA PRO A 341 16.60 6.29 12.28
C PRO A 341 17.42 6.23 11.00
N LEU A 342 18.05 7.36 10.69
CA LEU A 342 19.03 7.45 9.63
C LEU A 342 20.23 6.59 10.06
N PRO A 343 20.73 5.68 9.21
CA PRO A 343 22.01 5.04 9.47
C PRO A 343 23.09 6.12 9.53
N SER A 344 24.02 6.00 10.46
CA SER A 344 25.08 6.98 10.75
C SER A 344 26.09 7.17 9.61
N LYS A 345 25.94 6.46 8.49
CA LYS A 345 26.76 6.61 7.28
C LYS A 345 25.86 6.66 6.04
N PRO A 346 26.04 7.64 5.13
CA PRO A 346 25.46 7.57 3.80
C PRO A 346 26.08 6.38 3.05
N PHE A 347 25.26 5.52 2.46
CA PHE A 347 25.76 4.48 1.57
C PHE A 347 26.35 5.17 0.32
N TYR A 348 27.64 4.93 0.10
CA TYR A 348 28.29 5.22 -1.18
C TYR A 348 27.88 4.15 -2.20
N GLY A 349 27.54 4.60 -3.40
CA GLY A 349 27.79 3.85 -4.62
C GLY A 349 26.61 3.04 -5.15
N LYS A 350 26.12 3.47 -6.32
CA LYS A 350 25.33 2.70 -7.27
C LYS A 350 25.91 1.27 -7.44
N GLU A 351 25.19 0.26 -7.01
CA GLU A 351 25.16 -1.01 -7.74
C GLU A 351 23.81 -1.11 -8.42
N LEU A 352 23.82 -0.80 -9.71
CA LEU A 352 22.75 -1.16 -10.62
C LEU A 352 22.66 -2.69 -10.59
N ILE A 353 21.59 -3.22 -10.00
CA ILE A 353 21.20 -4.60 -10.20
C ILE A 353 20.86 -4.73 -11.69
N HIS A 354 21.79 -5.27 -12.47
CA HIS A 354 21.48 -5.77 -13.79
C HIS A 354 20.60 -7.02 -13.62
N ILE A 355 19.35 -6.90 -14.04
CA ILE A 355 18.42 -8.03 -14.23
C ILE A 355 18.87 -8.81 -15.47
#